data_AF-A0A1B8SBI5-F1
#
_entry.id   AF-A0A1B8SBI5-F1
#
_cell.length_a   1.000
_cell.length_b   1.000
_cell.length_c   1.000
_cell.angle_alpha   90.00
_cell.angle_beta   90.00
_cell.angle_gamma   90.00
#
_symmetry.space_group_name_H-M   'P 1'
#
loop_
_entity.id
_entity.type
_entity.pdbx_description
1 polymer ?
#
loop_
_entity_poly.entity_id
_entity_poly.type
_entity_poly.pdbx_seq_one_letter_code
_entity_poly.pdbx_strand_id
1 'polypeptide(L)'
;MTTADNGVGGDAAAQHDSSVDFTGIGEHRPDHRRGLLVFTRLPDAVQRAEDATAYADHENRHWRASVARTRPATPTERALLAHLGYTLPDDLETRVEWLSSGVRNRRWPQLEVTNNDNA
;
A
#
# COMPACT_ATOMS: atom_id res chain seq x y z
N MET A 1 -13.17 -41.37 -24.77
CA MET A 1 -13.60 -39.98 -24.98
C MET A 1 -12.90 -39.14 -23.90
N THR A 2 -11.87 -38.43 -24.37
CA THR A 2 -10.99 -37.39 -23.82
C THR A 2 -11.34 -36.65 -22.51
N THR A 3 -10.37 -36.67 -21.59
CA THR A 3 -9.78 -35.63 -20.70
C THR A 3 -10.61 -34.88 -19.65
N ALA A 4 -9.97 -34.76 -18.47
CA ALA A 4 -10.33 -34.05 -17.25
C ALA A 4 -10.58 -32.53 -17.41
N ASP A 5 -11.26 -31.95 -16.42
CA ASP A 5 -11.16 -30.52 -16.11
C ASP A 5 -11.07 -30.32 -14.58
N ASN A 6 -9.97 -29.67 -14.16
CA ASN A 6 -9.65 -29.25 -12.80
C ASN A 6 -9.96 -27.75 -12.68
N GLY A 7 -10.58 -27.33 -11.58
CA GLY A 7 -10.65 -25.91 -11.20
C GLY A 7 -11.82 -25.62 -10.28
N VAL A 8 -11.80 -24.70 -9.33
CA VAL A 8 -10.84 -23.72 -8.81
C VAL A 8 -11.38 -23.37 -7.42
N GLY A 9 -10.57 -23.48 -6.37
CA GLY A 9 -10.86 -22.93 -5.05
C GLY A 9 -9.66 -22.08 -4.65
N GLY A 10 -9.74 -20.77 -4.92
CA GLY A 10 -8.63 -19.85 -4.81
C GLY A 10 -8.23 -19.58 -3.36
N ASP A 11 -7.20 -20.27 -2.90
CA ASP A 11 -6.33 -19.80 -1.82
C ASP A 11 -5.41 -18.70 -2.38
N ALA A 12 -5.96 -17.51 -2.60
CA ALA A 12 -5.14 -16.31 -2.73
C ALA A 12 -4.76 -15.83 -1.32
N ALA A 13 -3.99 -16.65 -0.61
CA ALA A 13 -3.27 -16.19 0.56
C ALA A 13 -2.37 -15.04 0.08
N ALA A 14 -2.71 -13.82 0.49
CA ALA A 14 -1.87 -12.65 0.32
C ALA A 14 -0.59 -12.88 1.14
N GLN A 15 0.37 -13.54 0.51
CA GLN A 15 1.69 -13.76 1.08
C GLN A 15 2.26 -12.40 1.45
N HIS A 16 2.49 -12.18 2.74
CA HIS A 16 3.41 -11.16 3.20
C HIS A 16 4.77 -11.53 2.62
N ASP A 17 5.11 -10.93 1.49
CA ASP A 17 6.39 -11.12 0.85
C ASP A 17 7.47 -10.50 1.75
N SER A 18 7.92 -11.33 2.69
CA SER A 18 8.96 -11.03 3.65
C SER A 18 10.34 -10.94 2.98
N SER A 19 10.40 -11.06 1.65
CA SER A 19 11.63 -11.04 0.86
C SER A 19 11.98 -9.66 0.26
N VAL A 20 11.15 -8.64 0.49
CA VAL A 20 11.44 -7.28 0.00
C VAL A 20 12.72 -6.77 0.68
N ASP A 21 13.75 -6.54 -0.14
CA ASP A 21 15.00 -5.96 0.31
C ASP A 21 14.84 -4.46 0.59
N PHE A 22 14.99 -4.09 1.87
CA PHE A 22 14.95 -2.69 2.33
C PHE A 22 16.35 -2.09 2.53
N THR A 23 17.41 -2.77 2.09
CA THR A 23 18.79 -2.29 2.25
C THR A 23 18.94 -0.90 1.65
N GLY A 24 19.35 0.05 2.50
CA GLY A 24 19.54 1.43 2.09
C GLY A 24 18.26 2.26 1.95
N ILE A 25 17.15 1.84 2.57
CA ILE A 25 16.00 2.73 2.77
C ILE A 25 16.43 4.01 3.51
N GLY A 26 15.89 5.14 3.09
CA GLY A 26 16.18 6.44 3.67
C GLY A 26 15.37 6.73 4.93
N GLU A 27 15.62 7.88 5.53
CA GLU A 27 14.88 8.40 6.68
C GLU A 27 13.35 8.44 6.41
N HIS A 28 12.58 7.90 7.35
CA HIS A 28 11.12 7.92 7.37
C HIS A 28 10.59 9.28 7.82
N ARG A 29 9.52 9.78 7.17
CA ARG A 29 8.88 11.08 7.45
C ARG A 29 7.40 10.91 7.80
N PRO A 30 7.06 10.56 9.06
CA PRO A 30 5.69 10.22 9.46
C PRO A 30 4.70 11.39 9.34
N ASP A 31 5.14 12.63 9.58
CA ASP A 31 4.28 13.82 9.54
C ASP A 31 4.10 14.42 8.15
N HIS A 32 4.55 13.72 7.11
CA HIS A 32 4.48 14.25 5.76
C HIS A 32 3.03 14.22 5.25
N ARG A 33 2.58 15.31 4.61
CA ARG A 33 1.24 15.44 4.01
C ARG A 33 0.84 14.36 3.00
N ARG A 34 1.75 13.46 2.60
CA ARG A 34 1.49 12.34 1.68
C ARG A 34 1.10 11.05 2.43
N GLY A 35 1.17 11.04 3.76
CA GLY A 35 0.83 9.89 4.60
C GLY A 35 2.06 9.16 5.14
N LEU A 36 1.82 7.98 5.73
CA LEU A 36 2.82 7.22 6.50
C LEU A 36 3.98 6.70 5.64
N LEU A 37 3.76 6.36 4.37
CA LEU A 37 4.79 5.76 3.51
C LEU A 37 5.58 6.81 2.74
N VAL A 38 6.29 7.67 3.47
CA VAL A 38 7.20 8.67 2.91
C VAL A 38 8.59 8.46 3.47
N PHE A 39 9.54 8.18 2.58
CA PHE A 39 10.95 8.00 2.89
C PHE A 39 11.78 8.94 2.00
N THR A 40 12.96 9.34 2.46
CA THR A 40 13.88 10.16 1.64
C THR A 40 14.46 9.38 0.46
N ARG A 41 14.54 8.05 0.58
CA ARG A 41 14.98 7.12 -0.47
C ARG A 41 14.31 5.77 -0.28
N LEU A 42 13.96 5.11 -1.38
CA LEU A 42 13.58 3.71 -1.41
C LEU A 42 14.59 2.93 -2.27
N PRO A 43 14.84 1.64 -1.99
CA PRO A 43 15.57 0.77 -2.90
C PRO A 43 14.90 0.72 -4.29
N ASP A 44 15.67 0.58 -5.37
CA ASP A 44 15.18 0.72 -6.74
C ASP A 44 13.99 -0.20 -7.09
N ALA A 45 13.98 -1.42 -6.56
CA ALA A 45 12.87 -2.34 -6.76
C ALA A 45 11.58 -1.85 -6.07
N VAL A 46 11.70 -1.38 -4.83
CA VAL A 46 10.60 -0.81 -4.03
C VAL A 46 10.10 0.49 -4.67
N GLN A 47 11.02 1.37 -5.08
CA GLN A 47 10.71 2.63 -5.76
C GLN A 47 9.93 2.38 -7.05
N ARG A 48 10.37 1.44 -7.90
CA ARG A 48 9.65 1.09 -9.14
C ARG A 48 8.25 0.56 -8.88
N ALA A 49 8.07 -0.28 -7.85
CA ALA A 49 6.75 -0.79 -7.48
C ALA A 49 5.82 0.32 -6.96
N GLU A 50 6.36 1.24 -6.15
CA GLU A 50 5.64 2.41 -5.64
C GLU A 50 5.27 3.40 -6.75
N ASP A 51 6.13 3.58 -7.75
CA ASP A 51 5.87 4.43 -8.92
C ASP A 51 4.86 3.81 -9.88
N ALA A 52 4.89 2.48 -10.07
CA ALA A 52 3.86 1.78 -10.84
C ALA A 52 2.49 1.92 -10.16
N THR A 53 2.44 1.74 -8.84
CA THR A 53 1.23 1.95 -8.04
C THR A 53 0.76 3.40 -8.10
N ALA A 54 1.69 4.35 -8.02
CA ALA A 54 1.42 5.78 -8.17
C ALA A 54 0.71 6.12 -9.49
N TYR A 55 1.23 5.55 -10.57
CA TYR A 55 0.72 5.74 -11.90
C TYR A 55 -0.68 5.14 -12.04
N ALA A 56 -0.87 3.89 -11.60
CA ALA A 56 -2.17 3.23 -11.61
C ALA A 56 -3.23 3.99 -10.78
N ASP A 57 -2.87 4.47 -9.59
CA ASP A 57 -3.76 5.28 -8.74
C ASP A 57 -4.13 6.61 -9.42
N HIS A 58 -3.21 7.19 -10.19
CA HIS A 58 -3.46 8.42 -10.94
C HIS A 58 -4.37 8.19 -12.14
N GLU A 59 -4.16 7.12 -12.92
CA GLU A 59 -5.04 6.77 -14.05
C GLU A 59 -6.46 6.43 -13.58
N ASN A 60 -6.58 5.78 -12.43
CA ASN A 60 -7.86 5.37 -11.86
C ASN A 60 -8.53 6.44 -10.99
N ARG A 61 -7.94 7.64 -10.90
CA ARG A 61 -8.47 8.71 -10.04
C ARG A 61 -9.82 9.19 -10.54
N HIS A 62 -10.67 9.54 -9.60
CA HIS A 62 -11.93 10.17 -9.95
C HIS A 62 -11.68 11.58 -10.52
N TRP A 63 -12.48 11.98 -11.51
CA TRP A 63 -12.33 13.30 -12.14
C TRP A 63 -12.54 14.46 -11.16
N ARG A 64 -13.32 14.25 -10.10
CA ARG A 64 -13.39 15.16 -8.93
C ARG A 64 -12.29 14.82 -7.94
N ALA A 65 -11.41 15.78 -7.67
CA ALA A 65 -10.32 15.65 -6.70
C ALA A 65 -10.81 15.36 -5.27
N SER A 66 -12.01 15.79 -4.91
CA SER A 66 -12.60 15.58 -3.57
C SER A 66 -13.05 14.15 -3.30
N VAL A 67 -13.02 13.26 -4.29
CA VAL A 67 -13.47 11.87 -4.14
C VAL A 67 -12.27 10.97 -3.91
N ALA A 68 -12.11 10.53 -2.66
CA ALA A 68 -11.13 9.52 -2.30
C ALA A 68 -11.51 8.14 -2.88
N ARG A 69 -10.49 7.34 -3.18
CA ARG A 69 -10.63 5.94 -3.60
C ARG A 69 -10.10 5.02 -2.52
N THR A 70 -10.72 3.86 -2.38
CA THR A 70 -10.23 2.78 -1.53
C THR A 70 -9.88 1.58 -2.42
N ARG A 71 -8.77 0.92 -2.11
CA ARG A 71 -8.34 -0.34 -2.71
C ARG A 71 -7.61 -1.19 -1.68
N PRO A 72 -7.40 -2.50 -1.92
CA PRO A 72 -6.48 -3.30 -1.12
C PRO A 72 -5.08 -2.67 -1.10
N ALA A 73 -4.40 -2.75 0.05
CA ALA A 73 -2.99 -2.38 0.17
C ALA A 73 -2.13 -3.30 -0.71
N THR A 74 -1.22 -2.70 -1.49
CA THR A 74 -0.33 -3.50 -2.34
C THR A 74 0.65 -4.30 -1.47
N PRO A 75 1.24 -5.39 -2.00
CA PRO A 75 2.29 -6.12 -1.28
C PRO A 75 3.43 -5.21 -0.81
N THR A 76 3.82 -4.23 -1.63
CA THR A 76 4.86 -3.24 -1.29
C THR A 76 4.44 -2.32 -0.16
N GLU A 77 3.21 -1.81 -0.16
CA GLU A 77 2.68 -0.98 0.93
C GLU A 77 2.60 -1.78 2.24
N ARG A 78 2.14 -3.04 2.18
CA ARG A 78 2.13 -3.94 3.33
C ARG A 78 3.55 -4.18 3.85
N ALA A 79 4.50 -4.50 2.98
CA ALA A 79 5.87 -4.75 3.39
C ALA A 79 6.52 -3.50 4.04
N LEU A 80 6.27 -2.31 3.49
CA LEU A 80 6.75 -1.05 4.08
C LEU A 80 6.11 -0.74 5.43
N LEU A 81 4.80 -0.96 5.59
CA LEU A 81 4.13 -0.75 6.88
C LEU A 81 4.60 -1.76 7.94
N ALA A 82 4.81 -3.03 7.55
CA ALA A 82 5.39 -4.03 8.43
C ALA A 82 6.84 -3.65 8.82
N HIS A 83 7.63 -3.10 7.89
CA HIS A 83 8.96 -2.57 8.17
C HIS A 83 8.94 -1.41 9.17
N LEU A 84 7.89 -0.57 9.15
CA LEU A 84 7.66 0.48 10.14
C LEU A 84 7.16 -0.04 11.50
N GLY A 85 6.94 -1.35 11.65
CA GLY A 85 6.52 -1.99 12.90
C GLY A 85 5.01 -2.11 13.09
N TYR A 86 4.20 -1.81 12.08
CA TYR A 86 2.75 -2.00 12.16
C TYR A 86 2.35 -3.47 12.07
N THR A 87 1.38 -3.87 12.88
CA THR A 87 0.67 -5.14 12.72
C THR A 87 -0.45 -4.93 11.70
N LEU A 88 -0.48 -5.75 10.65
CA LEU A 88 -1.34 -5.52 9.50
C LEU A 88 -2.48 -6.55 9.44
N PRO A 89 -3.74 -6.11 9.27
CA PRO A 89 -4.84 -7.03 8.98
C PRO A 89 -4.69 -7.62 7.57
N ASP A 90 -5.25 -8.81 7.35
CA ASP A 90 -5.19 -9.49 6.06
C ASP A 90 -5.87 -8.68 4.95
N ASP A 91 -7.01 -8.05 5.27
CA ASP A 91 -7.82 -7.22 4.38
C ASP A 91 -7.46 -5.73 4.43
N LEU A 92 -6.19 -5.40 4.74
CA LEU A 92 -5.74 -4.01 4.85
C LEU A 92 -6.06 -3.20 3.60
N GLU A 93 -6.80 -2.11 3.79
CA GLU A 93 -7.18 -1.18 2.75
C GLU A 93 -6.29 0.07 2.75
N THR A 94 -6.03 0.58 1.55
CA THR A 94 -5.38 1.87 1.32
C THR A 94 -6.41 2.86 0.81
N ARG A 95 -6.60 3.94 1.57
CA ARG A 95 -7.39 5.10 1.15
C ARG A 95 -6.46 6.11 0.46
N VAL A 96 -6.76 6.42 -0.79
CA VAL A 96 -6.02 7.37 -1.63
C VAL A 96 -6.85 8.62 -1.85
N GLU A 97 -6.32 9.76 -1.44
CA GLU A 97 -6.91 11.09 -1.64
C GLU A 97 -5.94 11.98 -2.42
N TRP A 98 -6.45 12.77 -3.37
CA TRP A 98 -5.62 13.68 -4.16
C TRP A 98 -5.74 15.11 -3.62
N LEU A 99 -4.71 15.56 -2.89
CA LEU A 99 -4.64 16.93 -2.35
C LEU A 99 -4.44 17.98 -3.44
N SER A 100 -3.79 17.58 -4.54
CA SER A 100 -3.65 18.36 -5.77
C SER A 100 -3.40 17.44 -6.96
N SER A 101 -3.27 17.99 -8.17
CA SER A 101 -3.09 17.21 -9.41
C SER A 101 -1.93 16.21 -9.40
N GLY A 102 -0.91 16.43 -8.54
CA GLY A 102 0.26 15.55 -8.42
C GLY A 102 0.62 15.16 -6.99
N VAL A 103 -0.22 15.50 -6.00
CA VAL A 103 0.04 15.14 -4.60
C VAL A 103 -1.07 14.22 -4.12
N ARG A 104 -0.73 12.93 -3.96
CA ARG A 104 -1.59 11.97 -3.27
C ARG A 104 -1.27 11.90 -1.79
N ASN A 105 -2.30 11.71 -0.98
CA ASN A 105 -2.25 11.33 0.41
C ASN A 105 -2.74 9.89 0.50
N ARG A 106 -1.96 9.01 1.13
CA ARG A 106 -2.35 7.63 1.42
C ARG A 106 -2.54 7.45 2.91
N ARG A 107 -3.65 6.81 3.28
CA ARG A 107 -3.98 6.47 4.67
C ARG A 107 -4.41 5.04 4.78
N TRP A 108 -4.25 4.51 5.98
CA TRP A 108 -4.65 3.15 6.36
C TRP A 108 -5.57 3.27 7.58
N PRO A 109 -6.87 3.52 7.37
CA PRO A 109 -7.82 3.80 8.46
C PRO A 109 -7.80 2.72 9.54
N GLN A 110 -7.60 1.46 9.15
CA GLN A 110 -7.49 0.32 10.08
C GLN A 110 -6.31 0.44 11.05
N LEU A 111 -5.20 1.08 10.66
CA LEU A 111 -4.02 1.29 11.51
C LEU A 111 -4.13 2.54 12.38
N GLU A 112 -4.93 3.53 11.96
CA GLU A 112 -5.19 4.75 12.73
C GLU A 112 -6.00 4.44 14.00
N VAL A 113 -6.92 3.47 13.92
CA VAL A 113 -7.73 3.04 15.07
C VAL A 113 -6.87 2.29 16.09
N THR A 114 -5.99 1.38 15.64
CA THR A 114 -5.14 0.58 16.54
C THR A 114 -4.14 1.40 17.37
N ASN A 115 -3.72 2.58 16.87
CA ASN A 115 -2.80 3.45 17.60
C ASN A 115 -3.45 4.20 18.78
N ASN A 116 -4.78 4.19 18.91
CA ASN A 116 -5.51 4.95 19.94
C ASN A 116 -5.88 4.14 21.20
N ASP A 117 -5.63 2.83 21.23
CA ASP A 117 -6.04 1.93 22.33
C ASP A 117 -4.95 1.69 23.41
N ASN A 118 -3.91 2.54 23.46
CA ASN A 118 -2.81 2.44 24.45
C ASN A 118 -2.70 3.67 25.38
N ALA A 119 -3.82 4.37 25.63
CA ALA A 119 -3.91 5.48 26.58
C ALA A 119 -4.51 5.04 27.92
#